data_AF-A0A9E2CI59-F1
#
_entry.id   AF-A0A9E2CI59-F1
#
_cell.length_a   1.000
_cell.length_b   1.000
_cell.length_c   1.000
_cell.angle_alpha   90.00
_cell.angle_beta   90.00
_cell.angle_gamma   90.00
#
_symmetry.space_group_name_H-M   'P 1'
#
loop_
_entity.id
_entity.type
_entity.pdbx_description
1 polymer ?
#
loop_
_entity_poly.entity_id
_entity_poly.type
_entity_poly.pdbx_seq_one_letter_code
_entity_poly.pdbx_strand_id
1 'polypeptide(L)'
;MAQITAQMVKELRGRTDLPMMECKQALTECNGNAEEALEWLRKKHKGKLADRTDRITGEGRIAVHIDDSGKVGGIIELQCETAPVAQNELFRELAGAFARKVASGSEARPAPDVLRNDPELDAKFTDVFGRMRENMNLGQCRRVQGEYLASYVHHDGKSGVLLALDRKPESDKAVAADLCMHALFTKPLAIDRASVPAKEVEKVRELAIEMAKAEGKPEQIVSKIAEGKVNAFYSERVLMEQLHVKTDDYGKQKIGAVLKEAGVNAVTDLVVMKVGG
;
A
#
# COMPACT_ATOMS: atom_id res chain seq x y z
N MET A 1 -17.60 -37.44 -28.89
CA MET A 1 -16.91 -36.65 -27.84
C MET A 1 -15.47 -37.13 -27.77
N ALA A 2 -14.50 -36.23 -27.74
CA ALA A 2 -13.08 -36.60 -27.58
C ALA A 2 -12.88 -37.39 -26.29
N GLN A 3 -12.03 -38.42 -26.31
CA GLN A 3 -11.75 -39.23 -25.13
C GLN A 3 -10.84 -38.45 -24.17
N ILE A 4 -11.38 -37.96 -23.07
CA ILE A 4 -10.61 -37.24 -22.04
C ILE A 4 -9.82 -38.25 -21.20
N THR A 5 -8.50 -38.30 -21.40
CA THR A 5 -7.62 -39.23 -20.66
C THR A 5 -7.23 -38.68 -19.29
N ALA A 6 -6.91 -39.57 -18.35
CA ALA A 6 -6.44 -39.17 -17.01
C ALA A 6 -5.14 -38.34 -17.07
N GLN A 7 -4.28 -38.61 -18.06
CA GLN A 7 -3.03 -37.88 -18.27
C GLN A 7 -3.29 -36.43 -18.68
N MET A 8 -4.22 -36.18 -19.61
CA MET A 8 -4.60 -34.82 -20.01
C MET A 8 -5.14 -34.01 -18.82
N VAL A 9 -5.97 -34.63 -17.98
CA VAL A 9 -6.49 -33.97 -16.78
C VAL A 9 -5.37 -33.66 -15.79
N LYS A 10 -4.42 -34.59 -15.61
CA LYS A 10 -3.25 -34.40 -14.73
C LYS A 10 -2.33 -33.28 -15.23
N GLU A 11 -2.11 -33.18 -16.54
CA GLU A 11 -1.31 -32.13 -17.16
C GLU A 11 -1.96 -30.75 -17.01
N LEU A 12 -3.27 -30.63 -17.31
CA LEU A 12 -3.99 -29.38 -17.13
C LEU A 12 -4.02 -28.96 -15.65
N ARG A 13 -4.18 -29.93 -14.73
CA ARG A 13 -4.04 -29.68 -13.29
C ARG A 13 -2.64 -29.23 -12.91
N GLY A 14 -1.59 -29.83 -13.49
CA GLY A 14 -0.21 -29.43 -13.22
C GLY A 14 0.08 -27.98 -13.64
N ARG A 15 -0.58 -27.50 -14.70
CA ARG A 15 -0.45 -26.11 -15.18
C ARG A 15 -1.28 -25.11 -14.37
N THR A 16 -2.47 -25.50 -13.93
CA THR A 16 -3.46 -24.58 -13.32
C THR A 16 -3.59 -24.70 -11.82
N ASP A 17 -3.15 -25.81 -11.24
CA ASP A 17 -3.34 -26.18 -9.84
C ASP A 17 -4.82 -26.25 -9.38
N LEU A 18 -5.75 -26.36 -10.35
CA LEU A 18 -7.18 -26.45 -10.08
C LEU A 18 -7.60 -27.88 -9.69
N PRO A 19 -8.76 -28.04 -9.03
CA PRO A 19 -9.29 -29.37 -8.73
C PRO A 19 -9.49 -30.23 -9.99
N MET A 20 -9.18 -31.52 -9.84
CA MET A 20 -9.16 -32.51 -10.93
C MET A 20 -10.46 -32.51 -11.76
N MET A 21 -11.61 -32.43 -11.08
CA MET A 21 -12.91 -32.45 -11.75
C MET A 21 -13.18 -31.18 -12.56
N GLU A 22 -12.65 -30.04 -12.15
CA GLU A 22 -12.79 -28.80 -12.91
C GLU A 22 -11.90 -28.83 -14.17
N CYS A 23 -10.68 -29.37 -14.06
CA CYS A 23 -9.81 -29.63 -15.22
C CYS A 23 -10.46 -30.61 -16.20
N LYS A 24 -11.06 -31.70 -15.69
CA LYS A 24 -11.77 -32.67 -16.52
C LYS A 24 -12.97 -32.02 -17.23
N GLN A 25 -13.74 -31.20 -16.52
CA GLN A 25 -14.86 -30.47 -17.09
C GLN A 25 -14.40 -29.55 -18.22
N ALA A 26 -13.39 -28.72 -17.98
CA ALA A 26 -12.85 -27.81 -18.99
C ALA A 26 -12.39 -28.56 -20.25
N LEU A 27 -11.65 -29.67 -20.08
CA LEU A 27 -11.26 -30.52 -21.20
C LEU A 27 -12.47 -31.15 -21.91
N THR A 28 -13.54 -31.48 -21.19
CA THR A 28 -14.75 -32.03 -21.80
C THR A 28 -15.45 -31.00 -22.69
N GLU A 29 -15.63 -29.77 -22.18
CA GLU A 29 -16.26 -28.66 -22.91
C GLU A 29 -15.43 -28.24 -24.15
N CYS A 30 -14.12 -28.38 -24.06
CA CYS A 30 -13.17 -28.01 -25.12
C CYS A 30 -12.69 -29.21 -25.96
N ASN A 31 -13.42 -30.32 -25.97
CA ASN A 31 -13.10 -31.52 -26.77
C ASN A 31 -11.65 -32.01 -26.63
N GLY A 32 -11.07 -31.90 -25.43
CA GLY A 32 -9.71 -32.31 -25.12
C GLY A 32 -8.62 -31.30 -25.48
N ASN A 33 -8.95 -30.15 -26.07
CA ASN A 33 -7.99 -29.10 -26.36
C ASN A 33 -7.58 -28.37 -25.07
N ALA A 34 -6.30 -28.48 -24.70
CA ALA A 34 -5.77 -27.91 -23.46
C ALA A 34 -5.74 -26.37 -23.48
N GLU A 35 -5.46 -25.73 -24.61
CA GLU A 35 -5.39 -24.27 -24.70
C GLU A 35 -6.79 -23.65 -24.67
N GLU A 36 -7.74 -24.24 -25.39
CA GLU A 36 -9.15 -23.84 -25.30
C GLU A 36 -9.71 -24.08 -23.88
N ALA A 37 -9.33 -25.18 -23.22
CA ALA A 37 -9.73 -25.45 -21.84
C ALA A 37 -9.21 -24.39 -20.86
N LEU A 38 -7.98 -23.87 -21.06
CA LEU A 38 -7.44 -22.78 -20.27
C LEU A 38 -8.22 -21.48 -20.46
N GLU A 39 -8.54 -21.14 -21.72
CA GLU A 39 -9.34 -19.95 -22.00
C GLU A 39 -10.76 -20.07 -21.43
N TRP A 40 -11.35 -21.27 -21.53
CA TRP A 40 -12.65 -21.57 -20.93
C TRP A 40 -12.64 -21.42 -19.41
N LEU A 41 -11.62 -21.95 -18.73
CA LEU A 41 -11.43 -21.79 -17.29
C LEU A 41 -11.31 -20.31 -16.90
N ARG A 42 -10.51 -19.54 -17.65
CA ARG A 42 -10.36 -18.10 -17.42
C ARG A 42 -11.69 -17.36 -17.54
N LYS A 43 -12.47 -17.62 -18.60
CA LYS A 43 -13.81 -17.01 -18.80
C LYS A 43 -14.75 -17.38 -17.66
N LYS A 44 -14.76 -18.65 -17.24
CA LYS A 44 -15.58 -19.13 -16.13
C LYS A 44 -15.23 -18.46 -14.80
N HIS A 45 -13.95 -18.32 -14.49
CA HIS A 45 -13.49 -17.67 -13.25
C HIS A 45 -13.74 -16.17 -13.27
N LYS A 46 -13.60 -15.52 -14.42
CA LYS A 46 -13.95 -14.10 -14.58
C LYS A 46 -15.42 -13.84 -14.27
N GLY A 47 -16.33 -14.72 -14.72
CA GLY A 47 -17.75 -14.66 -14.33
C GLY A 47 -17.94 -14.75 -12.81
N LYS A 48 -17.28 -15.73 -12.16
CA LYS A 48 -17.36 -15.90 -10.70
C LYS A 48 -16.74 -14.77 -9.89
N LEU A 49 -15.76 -14.05 -10.44
CA LEU A 49 -15.19 -12.87 -9.80
C LEU A 49 -16.24 -11.76 -9.71
N ALA A 50 -17.00 -11.54 -10.79
CA ALA A 50 -18.08 -10.56 -10.81
C ALA A 50 -19.19 -10.87 -9.78
N ASP A 51 -19.43 -12.16 -9.50
CA ASP A 51 -20.43 -12.60 -8.51
C ASP A 51 -19.95 -12.45 -7.04
N ARG A 52 -18.70 -12.07 -6.79
CA ARG A 52 -18.09 -12.04 -5.44
C ARG A 52 -17.76 -10.64 -4.91
N THR A 53 -18.25 -9.59 -5.56
CA THR A 53 -18.03 -8.19 -5.17
C THR A 53 -18.49 -7.83 -3.75
N ASP A 54 -19.41 -8.62 -3.19
CA ASP A 54 -20.11 -8.26 -1.95
C ASP A 54 -19.40 -8.79 -0.68
N ARG A 55 -18.32 -9.57 -0.84
CA ARG A 55 -17.61 -10.18 0.30
C ARG A 55 -16.56 -9.24 0.85
N ILE A 56 -16.63 -9.00 2.16
CA ILE A 56 -15.69 -8.15 2.90
C ILE A 56 -14.28 -8.76 2.84
N THR A 57 -13.35 -8.06 2.21
CA THR A 57 -11.92 -8.37 2.22
C THR A 57 -11.24 -7.60 3.35
N GLY A 58 -11.14 -8.21 4.54
CA GLY A 58 -10.48 -7.63 5.71
C GLY A 58 -8.97 -7.94 5.80
N GLU A 59 -8.47 -8.80 4.91
CA GLU A 59 -7.08 -9.22 4.82
C GLU A 59 -6.47 -8.76 3.47
N GLY A 60 -5.16 -8.92 3.32
CA GLY A 60 -4.46 -8.46 2.12
C GLY A 60 -2.99 -8.12 2.36
N ARG A 61 -2.39 -7.46 1.37
CA ARG A 61 -0.99 -7.07 1.40
C ARG A 61 -0.74 -5.74 0.69
N ILE A 62 0.17 -4.95 1.25
CA ILE A 62 0.79 -3.81 0.61
C ILE A 62 2.01 -4.26 -0.19
N ALA A 63 2.09 -3.83 -1.45
CA ALA A 63 3.26 -4.03 -2.30
C ALA A 63 3.82 -2.69 -2.76
N VAL A 64 5.14 -2.61 -2.80
CA VAL A 64 5.88 -1.43 -3.29
C VAL A 64 6.85 -1.88 -4.38
N HIS A 65 6.98 -1.06 -5.41
CA HIS A 65 8.03 -1.13 -6.40
C HIS A 65 8.66 0.26 -6.55
N ILE A 66 9.99 0.30 -6.60
CA ILE A 66 10.78 1.46 -6.98
C ILE A 66 11.57 1.06 -8.22
N ASP A 67 11.61 1.93 -9.22
CA ASP A 67 12.31 1.69 -10.48
C ASP A 67 13.84 1.67 -10.31
N ASP A 68 14.55 1.22 -11.33
CA ASP A 68 16.02 1.09 -11.28
C ASP A 68 16.74 2.43 -11.09
N SER A 69 16.09 3.54 -11.48
CA SER A 69 16.62 4.89 -11.26
C SER A 69 16.50 5.34 -9.81
N GLY A 70 15.63 4.71 -9.02
CA GLY A 70 15.35 5.10 -7.65
C GLY A 70 14.48 6.35 -7.52
N LYS A 71 13.82 6.79 -8.61
CA LYS A 71 13.12 8.09 -8.69
C LYS A 71 11.62 7.96 -8.88
N VAL A 72 11.14 6.81 -9.32
CA VAL A 72 9.72 6.56 -9.55
C VAL A 72 9.31 5.28 -8.84
N GLY A 73 8.17 5.32 -8.14
CA GLY A 73 7.68 4.17 -7.41
C GLY A 73 6.16 4.07 -7.42
N GLY A 74 5.68 2.85 -7.24
CA GLY A 74 4.27 2.52 -7.07
C GLY A 74 4.06 1.79 -5.76
N ILE A 75 3.06 2.20 -4.99
CA ILE A 75 2.57 1.48 -3.81
C ILE A 75 1.10 1.15 -4.01
N ILE A 76 0.74 -0.11 -3.75
CA ILE A 76 -0.61 -0.62 -3.92
C ILE A 76 -1.04 -1.44 -2.71
N GLU A 77 -2.35 -1.55 -2.56
CA GLU A 77 -3.01 -2.48 -1.67
C GLU A 77 -3.71 -3.56 -2.51
N LEU A 78 -3.40 -4.83 -2.25
CA LEU A 78 -4.16 -5.96 -2.79
C LEU A 78 -4.86 -6.68 -1.64
N GLN A 79 -6.18 -6.73 -1.66
CA GLN A 79 -7.03 -7.26 -0.60
C GLN A 79 -7.47 -8.70 -0.90
N CYS A 80 -7.70 -9.49 0.14
CA CYS A 80 -8.24 -10.84 0.09
C CYS A 80 -9.10 -11.15 1.34
N GLU A 81 -9.71 -12.34 1.40
CA GLU A 81 -10.53 -12.75 2.54
C GLU A 81 -9.67 -13.23 3.72
N THR A 82 -8.58 -13.97 3.47
CA THR A 82 -7.79 -14.63 4.53
C THR A 82 -6.29 -14.31 4.52
N ALA A 83 -5.66 -14.40 5.70
CA ALA A 83 -4.22 -14.17 5.86
C ALA A 83 -3.32 -15.19 5.11
N PRO A 84 -3.66 -16.49 5.01
CA PRO A 84 -2.89 -17.43 4.20
C PRO A 84 -2.79 -17.03 2.73
N VAL A 85 -3.87 -16.51 2.12
CA VAL A 85 -3.83 -15.99 0.75
C VAL A 85 -2.93 -14.76 0.64
N ALA A 86 -2.97 -13.83 1.61
CA ALA A 86 -2.09 -12.66 1.63
C ALA A 86 -0.59 -12.99 1.70
N GLN A 87 -0.23 -14.18 2.21
CA GLN A 87 1.15 -14.67 2.28
C GLN A 87 1.53 -15.58 1.09
N ASN A 88 0.57 -16.01 0.27
CA ASN A 88 0.82 -16.87 -0.88
C ASN A 88 1.74 -16.18 -1.91
N GLU A 89 2.68 -16.93 -2.48
CA GLU A 89 3.67 -16.40 -3.42
C GLU A 89 3.02 -15.78 -4.67
N LEU A 90 2.00 -16.41 -5.24
CA LEU A 90 1.31 -15.92 -6.43
C LEU A 90 0.58 -14.60 -6.16
N PHE A 91 -0.02 -14.48 -4.98
CA PHE A 91 -0.68 -13.26 -4.54
C PHE A 91 0.34 -12.12 -4.35
N ARG A 92 1.49 -12.40 -3.74
CA ARG A 92 2.59 -11.44 -3.56
C ARG A 92 3.16 -10.99 -4.90
N GLU A 93 3.35 -11.91 -5.83
CA GLU A 93 3.82 -11.59 -7.18
C GLU A 93 2.81 -10.77 -7.99
N LEU A 94 1.50 -11.05 -7.83
CA LEU A 94 0.44 -10.26 -8.44
C LEU A 94 0.44 -8.83 -7.89
N ALA A 95 0.52 -8.68 -6.56
CA ALA A 95 0.61 -7.37 -5.93
C ALA A 95 1.85 -6.59 -6.41
N GLY A 96 3.00 -7.25 -6.52
CA GLY A 96 4.22 -6.65 -7.08
C GLY A 96 4.10 -6.25 -8.55
N ALA A 97 3.34 -7.00 -9.36
CA ALA A 97 3.08 -6.65 -10.75
C ALA A 97 2.21 -5.39 -10.88
N PHE A 98 1.20 -5.23 -10.03
CA PHE A 98 0.43 -3.98 -9.96
C PHE A 98 1.28 -2.81 -9.49
N ALA A 99 2.12 -2.99 -8.47
CA ALA A 99 3.03 -1.93 -8.02
C ALA A 99 3.98 -1.45 -9.14
N ARG A 100 4.51 -2.39 -9.94
CA ARG A 100 5.29 -2.08 -11.15
C ARG A 100 4.47 -1.30 -12.18
N LYS A 101 3.23 -1.74 -12.44
CA LYS A 101 2.35 -1.05 -13.40
C LYS A 101 2.08 0.39 -12.96
N VAL A 102 1.78 0.60 -11.68
CA VAL A 102 1.58 1.94 -11.10
C VAL A 102 2.83 2.81 -11.29
N ALA A 103 4.02 2.29 -11.00
CA ALA A 103 5.26 3.04 -11.20
C ALA A 103 5.47 3.44 -12.68
N SER A 104 5.18 2.54 -13.62
CA SER A 104 5.31 2.78 -15.06
C SER A 104 4.27 3.74 -15.66
N GLY A 105 3.17 3.99 -14.94
CA GLY A 105 2.13 4.93 -15.36
C GLY A 105 2.52 6.39 -15.18
N SER A 106 1.57 7.29 -15.45
CA SER A 106 1.73 8.75 -15.29
C SER A 106 0.86 9.33 -14.18
N GLU A 107 -0.25 8.68 -13.81
CA GLU A 107 -1.20 9.18 -12.83
C GLU A 107 -0.66 9.00 -11.40
N ALA A 108 -0.80 10.03 -10.56
CA ALA A 108 -0.41 9.96 -9.15
C ALA A 108 -1.29 9.01 -8.31
N ARG A 109 -2.56 8.83 -8.72
CA ARG A 109 -3.57 8.00 -8.06
C ARG A 109 -4.39 7.22 -9.10
N PRO A 110 -3.77 6.25 -9.81
CA PRO A 110 -4.48 5.51 -10.84
C PRO A 110 -5.64 4.73 -10.24
N ALA A 111 -6.79 4.73 -10.93
CA ALA A 111 -7.94 3.95 -10.49
C ALA A 111 -7.65 2.44 -10.64
N PRO A 112 -8.05 1.59 -9.67
CA PRO A 112 -7.83 0.15 -9.73
C PRO A 112 -8.37 -0.50 -11.02
N ASP A 113 -9.54 -0.08 -11.46
CA ASP A 113 -10.17 -0.58 -12.69
C ASP A 113 -9.35 -0.26 -13.95
N VAL A 114 -8.68 0.89 -13.98
CA VAL A 114 -7.79 1.26 -15.09
C VAL A 114 -6.59 0.33 -15.14
N LEU A 115 -6.03 -0.04 -13.98
CA LEU A 115 -4.93 -1.02 -13.91
C LEU A 115 -5.39 -2.43 -14.30
N ARG A 116 -6.63 -2.78 -13.97
CA ARG A 116 -7.28 -4.04 -14.35
C ARG A 116 -7.67 -4.12 -15.83
N ASN A 117 -7.64 -3.03 -16.58
CA ASN A 117 -7.85 -3.05 -18.03
C ASN A 117 -6.61 -3.54 -18.80
N ASP A 118 -5.45 -3.65 -18.16
CA ASP A 118 -4.27 -4.29 -18.74
C ASP A 118 -4.54 -5.80 -18.93
N PRO A 119 -4.52 -6.34 -20.18
CA PRO A 119 -4.92 -7.72 -20.44
C PRO A 119 -4.06 -8.78 -19.74
N GLU A 120 -2.79 -8.48 -19.52
CA GLU A 120 -1.83 -9.39 -18.88
C GLU A 120 -2.06 -9.41 -17.37
N LEU A 121 -2.22 -8.23 -16.75
CA LEU A 121 -2.54 -8.14 -15.32
C LEU A 121 -3.91 -8.70 -15.00
N ASP A 122 -4.92 -8.47 -15.85
CA ASP A 122 -6.25 -9.08 -15.67
C ASP A 122 -6.21 -10.60 -15.80
N ALA A 123 -5.37 -11.11 -16.71
CA ALA A 123 -5.12 -12.55 -16.84
C ALA A 123 -4.56 -13.11 -15.54
N LYS A 124 -3.49 -12.49 -15.04
CA LYS A 124 -2.81 -12.93 -13.83
C LYS A 124 -3.74 -12.83 -12.62
N PHE A 125 -4.51 -11.75 -12.50
CA PHE A 125 -5.49 -11.60 -11.44
C PHE A 125 -6.54 -12.71 -11.47
N THR A 126 -7.09 -13.00 -12.65
CA THR A 126 -8.12 -14.03 -12.83
C THR A 126 -7.58 -15.42 -12.54
N ASP A 127 -6.34 -15.72 -12.94
CA ASP A 127 -5.67 -16.99 -12.62
C ASP A 127 -5.48 -17.15 -11.12
N VAL A 128 -4.90 -16.15 -10.44
CA VAL A 128 -4.72 -16.18 -8.98
C VAL A 128 -6.07 -16.32 -8.28
N PHE A 129 -7.11 -15.61 -8.73
CA PHE A 129 -8.46 -15.76 -8.20
C PHE A 129 -8.98 -17.20 -8.34
N GLY A 130 -8.83 -17.80 -9.52
CA GLY A 130 -9.24 -19.17 -9.81
C GLY A 130 -8.58 -20.21 -8.91
N ARG A 131 -7.30 -19.98 -8.60
CA ARG A 131 -6.47 -20.85 -7.75
C ARG A 131 -6.75 -20.66 -6.26
N MET A 132 -6.81 -19.42 -5.79
CA MET A 132 -7.07 -19.12 -4.38
C MET A 132 -8.53 -19.36 -3.99
N ARG A 133 -9.47 -19.14 -4.92
CA ARG A 133 -10.92 -19.28 -4.72
C ARG A 133 -11.50 -18.43 -3.59
N GLU A 134 -10.82 -17.34 -3.28
CA GLU A 134 -11.25 -16.29 -2.35
C GLU A 134 -11.52 -15.00 -3.11
N ASN A 135 -12.40 -14.15 -2.58
CA ASN A 135 -12.53 -12.80 -3.10
C ASN A 135 -11.20 -12.06 -2.98
N MET A 136 -10.88 -11.28 -4.02
CA MET A 136 -9.70 -10.43 -4.04
C MET A 136 -10.09 -9.10 -4.67
N ASN A 137 -9.48 -8.03 -4.20
CA ASN A 137 -9.73 -6.70 -4.73
C ASN A 137 -8.44 -5.89 -4.82
N LEU A 138 -8.29 -5.10 -5.89
CA LEU A 138 -7.22 -4.12 -5.96
C LEU A 138 -7.72 -2.84 -5.28
N GLY A 139 -7.12 -2.52 -4.14
CA GLY A 139 -7.45 -1.36 -3.33
C GLY A 139 -6.70 -0.11 -3.76
N GLN A 140 -6.32 0.72 -2.80
CA GLN A 140 -5.68 2.00 -3.10
C GLN A 140 -4.36 1.83 -3.86
N CYS A 141 -4.14 2.69 -4.86
CA CYS A 141 -2.92 2.73 -5.66
C CYS A 141 -2.35 4.16 -5.67
N ARG A 142 -1.05 4.30 -5.43
CA ARG A 142 -0.35 5.58 -5.45
C ARG A 142 0.95 5.47 -6.22
N ARG A 143 1.18 6.40 -7.14
CA ARG A 143 2.48 6.63 -7.77
C ARG A 143 3.16 7.80 -7.08
N VAL A 144 4.45 7.64 -6.82
CA VAL A 144 5.30 8.65 -6.19
C VAL A 144 6.52 8.90 -7.10
N GLN A 145 6.93 10.15 -7.18
CA GLN A 145 8.11 10.56 -7.93
C GLN A 145 8.93 11.55 -7.10
N GLY A 146 10.26 11.42 -7.15
CA GLY A 146 11.20 12.29 -6.46
C GLY A 146 12.64 12.05 -6.90
N GLU A 147 13.59 12.76 -6.28
CA GLU A 147 15.01 12.58 -6.61
C GLU A 147 15.61 11.33 -5.96
N TYR A 148 15.04 10.91 -4.83
CA TYR A 148 15.38 9.65 -4.18
C TYR A 148 14.15 9.07 -3.49
N LEU A 149 13.82 7.81 -3.78
CA LEU A 149 12.73 7.09 -3.12
C LEU A 149 13.25 6.09 -2.09
N ALA A 150 12.49 5.92 -1.02
CA ALA A 150 12.67 4.84 -0.08
C ALA A 150 11.32 4.22 0.27
N SER A 151 11.35 2.95 0.67
CA SER A 151 10.15 2.22 1.06
C SER A 151 10.40 1.29 2.22
N TYR A 152 9.35 1.02 2.98
CA TYR A 152 9.33 -0.03 3.99
C TYR A 152 7.99 -0.73 3.96
N VAL A 153 7.98 -2.05 3.84
CA VAL A 153 6.78 -2.87 4.03
C VAL A 153 7.01 -3.67 5.31
N HIS A 154 6.10 -3.56 6.26
CA HIS A 154 6.21 -4.30 7.51
C HIS A 154 6.22 -5.80 7.25
N HIS A 155 6.83 -6.59 8.14
CA HIS A 155 7.10 -8.00 7.88
C HIS A 155 5.82 -8.83 7.61
N ASP A 156 4.70 -8.44 8.20
CA ASP A 156 3.38 -9.06 7.98
C ASP A 156 2.74 -8.70 6.63
N GLY A 157 3.27 -7.69 5.94
CA GLY A 157 2.75 -7.16 4.68
C GLY A 157 1.52 -6.27 4.81
N LYS A 158 1.00 -6.02 6.01
CA LYS A 158 -0.28 -5.31 6.21
C LYS A 158 -0.16 -3.79 6.17
N SER A 159 1.06 -3.27 6.24
CA SER A 159 1.31 -1.84 6.18
C SER A 159 2.60 -1.56 5.42
N GLY A 160 2.62 -0.46 4.67
CA GLY A 160 3.79 -0.05 3.93
C GLY A 160 3.89 1.46 3.78
N VAL A 161 5.11 1.92 3.56
CA VAL A 161 5.47 3.30 3.28
C VAL A 161 6.22 3.36 1.98
N LEU A 162 5.90 4.36 1.17
CA LEU A 162 6.71 4.84 0.06
C LEU A 162 6.89 6.35 0.25
N LEU A 163 8.14 6.80 0.35
CA LEU A 163 8.48 8.21 0.54
C LEU A 163 9.43 8.69 -0.54
N ALA A 164 9.37 9.99 -0.80
CA ALA A 164 10.26 10.71 -1.71
C ALA A 164 11.04 11.79 -0.97
N LEU A 165 12.33 11.90 -1.29
CA LEU A 165 13.23 12.94 -0.81
C LEU A 165 13.67 13.84 -1.97
N ASP A 166 14.00 15.10 -1.66
CA ASP A 166 14.52 16.07 -2.63
C ASP A 166 15.92 15.74 -3.14
N ARG A 167 16.59 14.78 -2.50
CA ARG A 167 17.93 14.29 -2.84
C ARG A 167 18.22 12.99 -2.10
N LYS A 168 19.24 12.30 -2.57
CA LYS A 168 19.81 11.13 -1.88
C LYS A 168 20.55 11.59 -0.61
N PRO A 169 20.34 10.93 0.54
CA PRO A 169 21.13 11.21 1.75
C PRO A 169 22.64 11.06 1.51
N GLU A 170 23.43 12.00 2.04
CA GLU A 170 24.90 12.05 1.91
C GLU A 170 25.59 11.11 2.90
N SER A 171 25.07 11.03 4.13
CA SER A 171 25.60 10.19 5.21
C SER A 171 24.55 9.17 5.64
N ASP A 172 24.94 7.90 5.57
CA ASP A 172 24.19 6.69 5.94
C ASP A 172 23.00 6.32 5.02
N LYS A 173 23.07 5.09 4.51
CA LYS A 173 22.00 4.49 3.68
C LYS A 173 20.75 4.16 4.51
N ALA A 174 20.85 4.09 5.84
CA ALA A 174 19.75 3.70 6.72
C ALA A 174 18.72 4.82 6.96
N VAL A 175 19.11 6.09 6.93
CA VAL A 175 18.22 7.22 7.32
C VAL A 175 16.88 7.21 6.57
N ALA A 176 16.90 6.94 5.27
CA ALA A 176 15.67 6.91 4.49
C ALA A 176 14.79 5.69 4.82
N ALA A 177 15.39 4.53 5.11
CA ALA A 177 14.66 3.33 5.55
C ALA A 177 14.09 3.51 6.96
N ASP A 178 14.86 4.13 7.86
CA ASP A 178 14.45 4.45 9.23
C ASP A 178 13.32 5.48 9.24
N LEU A 179 13.36 6.45 8.35
CA LEU A 179 12.26 7.39 8.15
C LEU A 179 10.99 6.70 7.67
N CYS A 180 11.10 5.73 6.76
CA CYS A 180 9.94 4.91 6.37
C CYS A 180 9.35 4.15 7.57
N MET A 181 10.20 3.55 8.40
CA MET A 181 9.76 2.85 9.63
C MET A 181 9.10 3.82 10.62
N HIS A 182 9.70 4.99 10.82
CA HIS A 182 9.16 6.05 11.66
C HIS A 182 7.76 6.44 11.19
N ALA A 183 7.60 6.80 9.91
CA ALA A 183 6.33 7.24 9.34
C ALA A 183 5.26 6.14 9.39
N LEU A 184 5.64 4.86 9.22
CA LEU A 184 4.72 3.74 9.37
C LEU A 184 4.13 3.66 10.79
N PHE A 185 4.97 3.89 11.80
CA PHE A 185 4.59 3.82 13.21
C PHE A 185 3.81 5.06 13.66
N THR A 186 4.31 6.27 13.36
CA THR A 186 3.73 7.53 13.86
C THR A 186 2.54 8.02 13.04
N LYS A 187 2.40 7.57 11.79
CA LYS A 187 1.31 7.94 10.86
C LYS A 187 1.06 9.45 10.88
N PRO A 188 2.07 10.24 10.47
CA PRO A 188 1.97 11.70 10.51
C PRO A 188 0.76 12.14 9.66
N LEU A 189 0.09 13.19 10.12
CA LEU A 189 -1.01 13.81 9.38
C LEU A 189 -0.49 14.56 8.16
N ALA A 190 0.70 15.16 8.26
CA ALA A 190 1.32 15.98 7.23
C ALA A 190 2.84 15.91 7.32
N ILE A 191 3.52 16.24 6.22
CA ILE A 191 4.98 16.32 6.18
C ILE A 191 5.47 17.52 6.98
N ASP A 192 4.94 18.71 6.68
CA ASP A 192 5.25 19.98 7.34
C ASP A 192 3.99 20.67 7.87
N ARG A 193 4.17 21.77 8.62
CA ARG A 193 3.05 22.54 9.19
C ARG A 193 2.17 23.16 8.11
N ALA A 194 2.75 23.57 6.98
CA ALA A 194 2.02 24.21 5.89
C ALA A 194 1.06 23.24 5.19
N SER A 195 1.36 21.95 5.25
CA SER A 195 0.56 20.86 4.68
C SER A 195 -0.55 20.38 5.63
N VAL A 196 -0.67 20.92 6.84
CA VAL A 196 -1.75 20.58 7.77
C VAL A 196 -3.03 21.33 7.38
N PRO A 197 -4.19 20.64 7.25
CA PRO A 197 -5.45 21.33 6.99
C PRO A 197 -5.78 22.34 8.09
N ALA A 198 -6.04 23.60 7.71
CA ALA A 198 -6.31 24.68 8.68
C ALA A 198 -7.42 24.33 9.67
N LYS A 199 -8.47 23.63 9.23
CA LYS A 199 -9.58 23.16 10.09
C LYS A 199 -9.14 22.28 11.27
N GLU A 200 -8.09 21.48 11.10
CA GLU A 200 -7.58 20.62 12.17
C GLU A 200 -6.85 21.46 13.23
N VAL A 201 -6.09 22.47 12.78
CA VAL A 201 -5.39 23.40 13.66
C VAL A 201 -6.37 24.27 14.44
N GLU A 202 -7.39 24.81 13.76
CA GLU A 202 -8.44 25.61 14.42
C GLU A 202 -9.20 24.78 15.44
N LYS A 203 -9.60 23.56 15.10
CA LYS A 203 -10.27 22.65 16.04
C LYS A 203 -9.44 22.39 17.30
N VAL A 204 -8.13 22.15 17.16
CA VAL A 204 -7.23 21.97 18.31
C VAL A 204 -7.16 23.25 19.16
N ARG A 205 -7.09 24.42 18.52
CA ARG A 205 -7.03 25.71 19.20
C ARG A 205 -8.31 26.02 19.96
N GLU A 206 -9.47 25.87 19.32
CA GLU A 206 -10.79 26.10 19.91
C GLU A 206 -11.00 25.23 21.15
N LEU A 207 -10.76 23.92 21.02
CA LEU A 207 -10.87 22.99 22.15
C LEU A 207 -9.93 23.38 23.30
N ALA A 208 -8.69 23.79 23.00
CA ALA A 208 -7.75 24.22 24.02
C ALA A 208 -8.19 25.51 24.73
N ILE A 209 -8.80 26.46 24.01
CA ILE A 209 -9.38 27.69 24.58
C ILE A 209 -10.56 27.35 25.48
N GLU A 210 -11.48 26.50 25.02
CA GLU A 210 -12.66 26.08 25.78
C GLU A 210 -12.25 25.38 27.07
N MET A 211 -11.32 24.43 27.01
CA MET A 211 -10.80 23.74 28.19
C MET A 211 -10.14 24.71 29.18
N ALA A 212 -9.29 25.62 28.70
CA ALA A 212 -8.62 26.59 29.58
C ALA A 212 -9.61 27.55 30.25
N LYS A 213 -10.67 27.97 29.55
CA LYS A 213 -11.75 28.78 30.13
C LYS A 213 -12.55 28.00 31.18
N ALA A 214 -12.89 26.74 30.90
CA ALA A 214 -13.59 25.87 31.84
C ALA A 214 -12.79 25.60 33.12
N GLU A 215 -11.45 25.56 33.03
CA GLU A 215 -10.54 25.48 34.17
C GLU A 215 -10.34 26.82 34.93
N GLY A 216 -11.04 27.88 34.55
CA GLY A 216 -10.96 29.19 35.21
C GLY A 216 -9.64 29.92 34.99
N LYS A 217 -8.89 29.61 33.92
CA LYS A 217 -7.63 30.29 33.60
C LYS A 217 -7.89 31.75 33.19
N PRO A 218 -7.07 32.72 33.63
CA PRO A 218 -7.20 34.12 33.19
C PRO A 218 -7.13 34.27 31.66
N GLU A 219 -7.96 35.14 31.10
CA GLU A 219 -8.09 35.32 29.64
C GLU A 219 -6.75 35.66 28.96
N GLN A 220 -5.90 36.43 29.64
CA GLN A 220 -4.55 36.78 29.20
C GLN A 220 -3.58 35.58 29.04
N ILE A 221 -3.84 34.44 29.68
CA ILE A 221 -3.03 33.23 29.53
C ILE A 221 -3.68 32.15 28.66
N VAL A 222 -5.00 32.23 28.43
CA VAL A 222 -5.75 31.25 27.62
C VAL A 222 -5.17 31.13 26.21
N SER A 223 -4.86 32.26 25.55
CA SER A 223 -4.25 32.25 24.21
C SER A 223 -2.90 31.52 24.20
N LYS A 224 -2.04 31.79 25.19
CA LYS A 224 -0.72 31.13 25.31
C LYS A 224 -0.86 29.61 25.55
N ILE A 225 -1.85 29.19 26.34
CA ILE A 225 -2.14 27.77 26.57
C ILE A 225 -2.56 27.10 25.25
N ALA A 226 -3.45 27.75 24.50
CA ALA A 226 -3.92 27.24 23.21
C ALA A 226 -2.79 27.11 22.19
N GLU A 227 -1.92 28.12 22.08
CA GLU A 227 -0.71 28.06 21.25
C GLU A 227 0.22 26.91 21.66
N GLY A 228 0.40 26.68 22.96
CA GLY A 228 1.16 25.55 23.48
C GLY A 228 0.58 24.20 23.04
N LYS A 229 -0.75 24.05 23.09
CA LYS A 229 -1.45 22.83 22.62
C LYS A 229 -1.34 22.65 21.11
N VAL A 230 -1.42 23.73 20.33
CA VAL A 230 -1.19 23.68 18.88
C VAL A 230 0.25 23.27 18.55
N ASN A 231 1.25 23.77 19.29
CA ASN A 231 2.64 23.36 19.11
C ASN A 231 2.90 21.89 19.50
N ALA A 232 2.23 21.40 20.54
CA ALA A 232 2.26 19.97 20.90
C ALA A 232 1.64 19.11 19.78
N PHE A 233 0.48 19.52 19.26
CA PHE A 233 -0.15 18.87 18.12
C PHE A 233 0.79 18.78 16.91
N TYR A 234 1.49 19.88 16.55
CA TYR A 234 2.47 19.82 15.47
C TYR A 234 3.60 18.84 15.78
N SER A 235 4.14 18.85 17.00
CA SER A 235 5.22 17.95 17.41
C SER A 235 4.82 16.46 17.37
N GLU A 236 3.53 16.16 17.49
CA GLU A 236 2.98 14.80 17.44
C GLU A 236 2.49 14.37 16.06
N ARG A 237 2.01 15.32 15.23
CA ARG A 237 1.27 15.02 13.99
C ARG A 237 1.99 15.44 12.71
N VAL A 238 3.04 16.25 12.78
CA VAL A 238 3.81 16.71 11.60
C VAL A 238 5.15 15.98 11.56
N LEU A 239 5.42 15.27 10.46
CA LEU A 239 6.60 14.42 10.31
C LEU A 239 7.89 15.16 10.68
N MET A 240 8.12 16.34 10.09
CA MET A 240 9.37 17.09 10.27
C MET A 240 9.57 17.61 11.72
N GLU A 241 8.50 17.65 12.51
CA GLU A 241 8.50 18.12 13.91
C GLU A 241 8.58 16.99 14.94
N GLN A 242 8.31 15.74 14.50
CA GLN A 242 8.37 14.56 15.35
C GLN A 242 9.80 14.27 15.79
N LEU A 243 9.95 13.76 17.01
CA LEU A 243 11.21 13.16 17.46
C LEU A 243 11.39 11.80 16.80
N HIS A 244 12.61 11.49 16.36
CA HIS A 244 12.90 10.21 15.73
C HIS A 244 12.61 9.06 16.71
N VAL A 245 11.99 7.96 16.22
CA VAL A 245 11.55 6.84 17.08
C VAL A 245 12.71 5.97 17.56
N LYS A 246 13.78 5.89 16.75
CA LYS A 246 15.04 5.22 17.11
C LYS A 246 15.94 6.17 17.89
N THR A 247 15.61 6.40 19.16
CA THR A 247 16.36 7.35 19.99
C THR A 247 17.78 6.89 20.31
N ASP A 248 18.06 5.58 20.23
CA ASP A 248 19.41 5.05 20.44
C ASP A 248 20.36 5.44 19.31
N ASP A 249 19.83 5.61 18.10
CA ASP A 249 20.60 5.97 16.91
C ASP A 249 20.66 7.50 16.70
N TYR A 250 19.55 8.21 16.95
CA TYR A 250 19.39 9.65 16.62
C TYR A 250 19.19 10.55 17.84
N GLY A 251 19.24 10.02 19.07
CA GLY A 251 18.95 10.78 20.28
C GLY A 251 17.55 11.41 20.28
N LYS A 252 17.41 12.57 20.93
CA LYS A 252 16.17 13.36 20.96
C LYS A 252 16.12 14.39 19.83
N GLN A 253 16.53 14.01 18.63
CA GLN A 253 16.48 14.87 17.46
C GLN A 253 15.13 14.79 16.75
N LYS A 254 14.69 15.92 16.20
CA LYS A 254 13.54 15.98 15.30
C LYS A 254 13.91 15.41 13.93
N ILE A 255 12.95 14.83 13.21
CA ILE A 255 13.15 14.33 11.85
C ILE A 255 13.78 15.38 10.94
N GLY A 256 13.35 16.64 11.01
CA GLY A 256 13.95 17.71 10.20
C GLY A 256 15.44 17.96 10.49
N ALA A 257 15.88 17.76 11.73
CA ALA A 257 17.30 17.86 12.09
C ALA A 257 18.09 16.64 11.58
N VAL A 258 17.55 15.44 11.78
CA VAL A 258 18.14 14.19 11.27
C VAL A 258 18.34 14.23 9.75
N LEU A 259 17.33 14.68 9.00
CA LEU A 259 17.43 14.81 7.55
C LEU A 259 18.45 15.87 7.13
N LYS A 260 18.48 17.01 7.82
CA LYS A 260 19.47 18.06 7.53
C LYS A 260 20.90 17.58 7.76
N GLU A 261 21.15 16.82 8.82
CA GLU A 261 22.46 16.21 9.09
C GLU A 261 22.83 15.17 8.02
N ALA A 262 21.84 14.47 7.46
CA ALA A 262 22.02 13.56 6.33
C ALA A 262 22.09 14.28 4.97
N GLY A 263 22.15 15.61 4.94
CA GLY A 263 22.24 16.41 3.71
C GLY A 263 20.95 16.45 2.90
N VAL A 264 19.79 16.11 3.47
CA VAL A 264 18.45 16.14 2.85
C VAL A 264 17.67 17.38 3.33
N ASN A 265 17.01 18.11 2.43
CA ASN A 265 16.27 19.32 2.82
C ASN A 265 14.78 19.06 3.04
N ALA A 266 14.19 18.15 2.25
CA ALA A 266 12.76 17.95 2.26
C ALA A 266 12.35 16.52 1.94
N VAL A 267 11.29 16.08 2.61
CA VAL A 267 10.44 14.98 2.16
C VAL A 267 9.45 15.59 1.17
N THR A 268 9.48 15.16 -0.09
CA THR A 268 8.66 15.76 -1.15
C THR A 268 7.33 15.04 -1.35
N ASP A 269 7.23 13.78 -0.95
CA ASP A 269 6.00 13.01 -0.93
C ASP A 269 6.08 11.90 0.12
N LEU A 270 4.95 11.52 0.68
CA LEU A 270 4.83 10.47 1.68
C LEU A 270 3.51 9.75 1.50
N VAL A 271 3.58 8.44 1.30
CA VAL A 271 2.43 7.56 1.30
C VAL A 271 2.62 6.54 2.41
N VAL A 272 1.71 6.54 3.38
CA VAL A 272 1.57 5.49 4.40
C VAL A 272 0.28 4.74 4.08
N MET A 273 0.37 3.44 3.84
CA MET A 273 -0.75 2.61 3.43
C MET A 273 -0.92 1.43 4.41
N LYS A 274 -2.17 1.09 4.70
CA LYS A 274 -2.54 -0.08 5.50
C LYS A 274 -3.66 -0.82 4.79
N VAL A 275 -3.62 -2.14 4.85
CA VAL A 275 -4.72 -2.98 4.36
C VAL A 275 -6.03 -2.62 5.07
N GLY A 276 -7.08 -2.38 4.29
CA GLY A 276 -8.41 -1.94 4.71
C GLY A 276 -8.48 -0.48 5.18
N GLY A 277 -7.43 0.31 4.96
CA GLY A 277 -7.31 1.71 5.42
C GLY A 277 -7.70 2.77 4.40
#